data_AF-A0A7I7Q3C7-F1
#
_entry.id   AF-A0A7I7Q3C7-F1
#
_cell.length_a   1.000
_cell.length_b   1.000
_cell.length_c   1.000
_cell.angle_alpha   90.00
_cell.angle_beta   90.00
_cell.angle_gamma   90.00
#
_symmetry.space_group_name_H-M   'P 1'
#
loop_
_entity.id
_entity.type
_entity.pdbx_description
1 polymer ?
#
loop_
_entity_poly.entity_id
_entity_poly.type
_entity_poly.pdbx_seq_one_letter_code
_entity_poly.pdbx_strand_id
1 'polypeptide(L)'
;MPLSKRRSALRGRLGRRRRTTNSEPSFVIQQRAAGSDYYDFRLEIDGVLVSWAMAGPSMNPKDRRMARRIEDHPLQLPEAGDAVVWDRGSYINATGRDMGECLNRGHLSFWLQGEKLCSGFTLTRIRAGKDETWLLIKRKDDGADPRRTLVKSQPEPPMYSDALDDLAESS
;
A
#
# COMPACT_ATOMS: atom_id res chain seq x y z
N MET A 1 -35.62 46.27 8.68
CA MET A 1 -34.36 46.28 7.90
C MET A 1 -33.28 46.96 8.76
N PRO A 2 -32.11 46.36 9.08
CA PRO A 2 -31.61 44.97 8.91
C PRO A 2 -31.38 44.24 10.28
N LEU A 3 -31.79 42.98 10.42
CA LEU A 3 -31.00 41.71 10.31
C LEU A 3 -30.06 41.36 11.47
N SER A 4 -30.57 40.49 12.35
CA SER A 4 -30.02 39.18 12.70
C SER A 4 -28.50 39.03 12.90
N LYS A 5 -28.08 38.77 14.13
CA LYS A 5 -26.90 37.93 14.44
C LYS A 5 -27.25 36.84 15.43
N ARG A 6 -27.85 35.76 14.92
CA ARG A 6 -27.74 34.42 15.52
C ARG A 6 -26.70 33.64 14.72
N ARG A 7 -25.69 33.11 15.42
CA ARG A 7 -25.12 31.75 15.32
C ARG A 7 -23.69 31.78 15.85
N SER A 8 -23.58 31.56 17.16
CA SER A 8 -22.41 30.90 17.71
C SER A 8 -22.42 29.47 17.16
N ALA A 9 -21.51 29.18 16.24
CA ALA A 9 -21.19 27.83 15.82
C ALA A 9 -19.74 27.58 16.21
N LEU A 10 -19.57 27.11 17.44
CA LEU A 10 -18.35 26.45 17.88
C LEU A 10 -18.24 25.12 17.12
N ARG A 11 -17.86 25.18 15.83
CA ARG A 11 -17.38 23.98 15.12
C ARG A 11 -15.97 23.74 15.63
N GLY A 12 -15.89 22.89 16.64
CA GLY A 12 -14.66 22.27 17.10
C GLY A 12 -13.88 21.80 15.88
N ARG A 13 -12.77 22.49 15.64
CA ARG A 13 -11.69 22.08 14.76
C ARG A 13 -11.20 20.77 15.37
N LEU A 14 -11.72 19.64 14.89
CA LEU A 14 -11.15 18.33 15.18
C LEU A 14 -9.73 18.38 14.65
N GLY A 15 -8.80 18.76 15.53
CA GLY A 15 -7.39 18.62 15.30
C GLY A 15 -7.18 17.17 14.95
N ARG A 16 -6.79 16.92 13.71
CA ARG A 16 -6.33 15.62 13.23
C ARG A 16 -5.17 15.26 14.14
N ARG A 17 -5.46 14.49 15.18
CA ARG A 17 -4.50 14.06 16.19
C ARG A 17 -3.51 13.20 15.42
N ARG A 18 -2.37 13.79 15.06
CA ARG A 18 -1.24 13.07 14.45
C ARG A 18 -0.97 11.93 15.41
N ARG A 19 -1.33 10.71 15.01
CA ARG A 19 -1.09 9.54 15.83
C ARG A 19 0.42 9.33 15.79
N THR A 20 1.12 9.91 16.75
CA THR A 20 2.52 9.60 17.06
C THR A 20 2.55 8.25 17.74
N THR A 21 2.04 7.20 17.08
CA THR A 21 2.57 5.88 17.38
C THR A 21 3.94 5.87 16.74
N ASN A 22 4.94 5.51 17.54
CA ASN A 22 6.32 5.23 17.14
C ASN A 22 6.42 4.02 16.18
N SER A 23 5.35 3.76 15.41
CA SER A 23 5.19 2.68 14.45
C SER A 23 5.52 3.26 13.09
N GLU A 24 6.39 2.57 12.37
CA GLU A 24 6.68 2.87 10.98
C GLU A 24 5.38 2.81 10.16
N PRO A 25 5.23 3.69 9.15
CA PRO A 25 4.02 3.68 8.32
C PRO A 25 3.97 2.39 7.50
N SER A 26 2.76 1.86 7.34
CA SER A 26 2.54 0.55 6.74
C SER A 26 2.25 0.59 5.24
N PHE A 27 2.46 -0.54 4.57
CA PHE A 27 1.96 -0.78 3.22
C PHE A 27 1.30 -2.16 3.13
N VAL A 28 0.40 -2.30 2.15
CA VAL A 28 -0.26 -3.58 1.82
C VAL A 28 -0.38 -3.70 0.32
N ILE A 29 -0.16 -4.91 -0.20
CA ILE A 29 -0.42 -5.29 -1.58
C ILE A 29 -1.40 -6.45 -1.57
N GLN A 30 -2.61 -6.23 -2.10
CA GLN A 30 -3.65 -7.26 -2.18
C GLN A 30 -3.83 -7.68 -3.63
N GLN A 31 -3.90 -8.98 -3.89
CA GLN A 31 -4.33 -9.53 -5.16
C GLN A 31 -5.86 -9.60 -5.17
N ARG A 32 -6.51 -9.10 -6.22
CA ARG A 32 -8.00 -8.97 -6.23
C ARG A 32 -8.74 -10.31 -6.25
N ALA A 33 -8.08 -11.37 -6.71
CA ALA A 33 -8.53 -12.76 -6.67
C ALA A 33 -7.31 -13.66 -6.85
N ALA A 34 -7.35 -14.90 -6.36
CA ALA A 34 -6.25 -15.85 -6.52
C ALA A 34 -5.86 -16.02 -8.01
N GLY A 35 -4.57 -15.85 -8.33
CA GLY A 35 -4.05 -15.95 -9.70
C GLY A 35 -4.27 -14.73 -10.59
N SER A 36 -4.98 -13.70 -10.12
CA SER A 36 -5.17 -12.44 -10.85
C SER A 36 -3.86 -11.66 -11.01
N ASP A 37 -3.69 -11.01 -12.16
CA ASP A 37 -2.59 -10.06 -12.38
C ASP A 37 -2.88 -8.67 -11.84
N TYR A 38 -4.07 -8.44 -11.29
CA TYR A 38 -4.48 -7.15 -10.75
C TYR A 38 -4.38 -7.10 -9.23
N TYR A 39 -3.73 -6.05 -8.76
CA TYR A 39 -3.41 -5.80 -7.37
C TYR A 39 -3.88 -4.41 -6.95
N ASP A 40 -4.28 -4.31 -5.69
CA ASP A 40 -4.44 -3.06 -4.99
C ASP A 40 -3.17 -2.81 -4.17
N PHE A 41 -2.44 -1.75 -4.52
CA PHE A 41 -1.26 -1.27 -3.83
C PHE A 41 -1.64 -0.11 -2.91
N ARG A 42 -1.24 -0.18 -1.64
CA ARG A 42 -1.70 0.76 -0.60
C ARG A 42 -0.54 1.22 0.26
N LEU A 43 -0.48 2.53 0.53
CA LEU A 43 0.47 3.15 1.46
C LEU A 43 -0.29 3.90 2.55
N GLU A 44 0.10 3.71 3.80
CA GLU A 44 -0.35 4.54 4.91
C GLU A 44 0.24 5.95 4.75
N ILE A 45 -0.61 6.95 4.50
CA ILE A 45 -0.24 8.36 4.42
C ILE A 45 -1.29 9.15 5.21
N ASP A 46 -0.86 9.97 6.16
CA ASP A 46 -1.74 10.78 7.02
C ASP A 46 -2.87 10.01 7.70
N GLY A 47 -2.60 8.75 8.08
CA GLY A 47 -3.52 7.89 8.82
C GLY A 47 -4.62 7.24 7.96
N VAL A 48 -4.47 7.22 6.64
CA VAL A 48 -5.33 6.47 5.69
C VAL A 48 -4.48 5.66 4.72
N LEU A 49 -5.04 4.59 4.17
CA LEU A 49 -4.42 3.82 3.09
C LEU A 49 -4.73 4.46 1.75
N VAL A 50 -3.79 5.25 1.26
CA VAL A 50 -3.85 5.79 -0.10
C VAL A 50 -3.59 4.66 -1.07
N SER A 51 -4.49 4.51 -2.05
CA SER A 51 -4.64 3.24 -2.76
C SER A 51 -4.63 3.39 -4.28
N TRP A 52 -4.01 2.42 -4.94
CA TRP A 52 -3.94 2.34 -6.40
C TRP A 52 -4.19 0.91 -6.91
N ALA A 53 -4.96 0.79 -7.99
CA ALA A 53 -5.15 -0.47 -8.71
C ALA A 53 -4.13 -0.59 -9.86
N MET A 54 -3.45 -1.73 -9.99
CA MET A 54 -2.37 -1.94 -10.95
C MET A 54 -2.18 -3.41 -11.36
N ALA A 55 -1.50 -3.67 -12.47
CA ALA A 55 -1.16 -5.01 -12.97
C ALA A 55 0.05 -5.66 -12.24
N GLY A 56 0.26 -5.33 -10.96
CA GLY A 56 1.36 -5.84 -10.12
C GLY A 56 2.69 -5.08 -10.27
N PRO A 57 3.53 -5.09 -9.21
CA PRO A 57 4.86 -4.46 -9.24
C PRO A 57 5.83 -5.22 -10.14
N SER A 58 6.93 -4.57 -10.52
CA SER A 58 8.04 -5.19 -11.28
C SER A 58 9.36 -4.83 -10.63
N MET A 59 10.31 -5.75 -10.65
CA MET A 59 11.69 -5.54 -10.18
C MET A 59 12.61 -4.95 -11.27
N ASN A 60 12.11 -4.81 -12.50
CA ASN A 60 12.84 -4.17 -13.58
C ASN A 60 12.65 -2.64 -13.53
N PRO A 61 13.72 -1.84 -13.33
CA PRO A 61 13.61 -0.38 -13.27
C PRO A 61 13.24 0.28 -14.62
N LYS A 62 13.25 -0.48 -15.73
CA LYS A 62 12.78 -0.01 -17.03
C LYS A 62 11.27 -0.17 -17.20
N ASP A 63 10.62 -1.00 -16.39
CA ASP A 63 9.19 -1.21 -16.45
C ASP A 63 8.45 -0.01 -15.84
N ARG A 64 7.47 0.50 -16.56
CA ARG A 64 6.56 1.56 -16.09
C ARG A 64 5.19 0.94 -15.83
N ARG A 65 4.90 0.62 -14.57
CA ARG A 65 3.63 -0.03 -14.21
C ARG A 65 2.57 1.04 -13.99
N MET A 66 1.50 0.98 -14.77
CA MET A 66 0.37 1.89 -14.63
C MET A 66 -0.40 1.60 -13.33
N ALA A 67 -0.63 2.64 -12.53
CA ALA A 67 -1.33 2.57 -11.25
C ALA A 67 -2.45 3.61 -11.23
N ARG A 68 -3.71 3.15 -11.24
CA ARG A 68 -4.88 4.03 -11.21
C ARG A 68 -5.24 4.33 -9.76
N ARG A 69 -5.39 5.61 -9.41
CA ARG A 69 -5.85 6.00 -8.07
C ARG A 69 -7.26 5.45 -7.83
N ILE A 70 -7.49 4.85 -6.67
CA ILE A 70 -8.80 4.39 -6.21
C ILE A 70 -9.13 5.04 -4.86
N GLU A 71 -10.30 4.73 -4.31
CA GLU A 71 -10.74 5.27 -3.02
C GLU A 71 -9.74 4.92 -1.90
N ASP A 72 -9.49 5.87 -1.00
CA ASP A 72 -8.64 5.66 0.15
C ASP A 72 -9.36 4.73 1.15
N HIS A 73 -8.61 3.87 1.85
CA HIS A 73 -9.18 2.88 2.76
C HIS A 73 -8.77 3.14 4.22
N PRO A 74 -9.56 2.68 5.20
CA PRO A 74 -9.15 2.72 6.60
C PRO A 74 -7.90 1.86 6.84
N LEU A 75 -7.10 2.20 7.87
CA LEU A 75 -5.88 1.45 8.22
C LEU A 75 -6.15 -0.01 8.60
N GLN A 76 -7.31 -0.26 9.23
CA GLN A 76 -7.82 -1.61 9.42
C GLN A 76 -8.56 -2.00 8.16
N LEU A 77 -7.87 -2.70 7.26
CA LEU A 77 -8.51 -3.34 6.12
C LEU A 77 -9.43 -4.44 6.66
N PRO A 78 -10.73 -4.43 6.34
CA PRO A 78 -11.56 -5.59 6.64
C PRO A 78 -11.04 -6.79 5.83
N GLU A 79 -10.96 -7.97 6.46
CA GLU A 79 -10.83 -9.23 5.74
C GLU A 79 -12.12 -9.43 4.94
N ALA A 80 -12.17 -8.97 3.70
CA ALA A 80 -13.38 -8.98 2.91
C ALA A 80 -13.14 -9.46 1.48
N GLY A 81 -13.75 -10.60 1.15
CA GLY A 81 -13.84 -11.17 -0.19
C GLY A 81 -12.72 -12.16 -0.55
N ASP A 82 -12.61 -12.49 -1.83
CA ASP A 82 -11.59 -13.40 -2.40
C ASP A 82 -10.20 -12.75 -2.53
N ALA A 83 -10.02 -11.54 -1.99
CA ALA A 83 -8.78 -10.79 -2.11
C ALA A 83 -7.72 -11.35 -1.15
N VAL A 84 -6.58 -11.74 -1.70
CA VAL A 84 -5.47 -12.34 -0.95
C VAL A 84 -4.42 -11.27 -0.68
N VAL A 85 -3.98 -11.12 0.58
CA VAL A 85 -2.81 -10.29 0.88
C VAL A 85 -1.58 -10.93 0.23
N TRP A 86 -1.05 -10.28 -0.79
CA TRP A 86 0.13 -10.75 -1.50
C TRP A 86 1.42 -10.35 -0.77
N ASP A 87 1.50 -9.13 -0.24
CA ASP A 87 2.63 -8.67 0.57
C ASP A 87 2.18 -7.57 1.53
N ARG A 88 2.91 -7.38 2.63
CA ARG A 88 2.65 -6.37 3.64
C ARG A 88 3.92 -6.07 4.43
N GLY A 89 3.98 -4.89 5.04
CA GLY A 89 5.08 -4.50 5.90
C GLY A 89 5.10 -3.02 6.19
N SER A 90 6.27 -2.51 6.57
CA SER A 90 6.51 -1.07 6.72
C SER A 90 7.18 -0.48 5.48
N TYR A 91 7.20 0.85 5.38
CA TYR A 91 7.99 1.52 4.37
C TYR A 91 8.74 2.72 4.93
N ILE A 92 9.89 3.01 4.32
CA ILE A 92 10.69 4.20 4.62
C ILE A 92 10.41 5.26 3.56
N ASN A 93 10.06 6.45 4.01
CA ASN A 93 9.91 7.61 3.13
C ASN A 93 11.29 8.08 2.63
N ALA A 94 11.48 8.05 1.31
CA ALA A 94 12.72 8.44 0.64
C ALA A 94 12.56 9.70 -0.22
N THR A 95 11.55 10.54 0.04
CA THR A 95 11.32 11.83 -0.65
C THR A 95 12.03 13.02 -0.01
N GLY A 96 12.44 12.89 1.26
CA GLY A 96 12.98 14.01 2.06
C GLY A 96 11.95 15.07 2.46
N ARG A 97 10.65 14.80 2.29
CA ARG A 97 9.53 15.67 2.70
C ARG A 97 8.40 14.85 3.30
N ASP A 98 7.37 15.52 3.81
CA ASP A 98 6.16 14.84 4.27
C ASP A 98 5.45 14.09 3.12
N MET A 99 4.99 12.86 3.37
CA MET A 99 4.36 12.01 2.35
C MET A 99 3.06 12.60 1.80
N GLY A 100 2.27 13.30 2.62
CA GLY A 100 1.04 13.97 2.20
C GLY A 100 1.33 15.13 1.24
N GLU A 101 2.38 15.91 1.51
CA GLU A 101 2.86 16.95 0.58
C GLU A 101 3.31 16.33 -0.75
N CYS A 102 4.11 15.27 -0.69
CA CYS A 102 4.59 14.56 -1.88
C CYS A 102 3.46 13.94 -2.71
N LEU A 103 2.42 13.40 -2.07
CA LEU A 103 1.22 12.90 -2.73
C LEU A 103 0.52 14.01 -3.51
N ASN A 104 0.34 15.18 -2.88
CA ASN A 104 -0.27 16.35 -3.51
C ASN A 104 0.56 16.87 -4.69
N ARG A 105 1.89 16.85 -4.57
CA ARG A 105 2.83 17.24 -5.64
C ARG A 105 2.90 16.23 -6.79
N GLY A 106 2.35 15.03 -6.61
CA GLY A 106 2.32 14.01 -7.66
C GLY A 106 3.60 13.18 -7.77
N HIS A 107 4.44 13.12 -6.73
CA HIS A 107 5.64 12.30 -6.75
C HIS A 107 5.99 11.73 -5.36
N LEU A 108 6.03 10.40 -5.27
CA LEU A 108 6.42 9.65 -4.08
C LEU A 108 7.69 8.84 -4.38
N SER A 109 8.55 8.70 -3.38
CA SER A 109 9.76 7.88 -3.39
C SER A 109 9.85 7.19 -2.03
N PHE A 110 9.90 5.87 -2.01
CA PHE A 110 9.84 5.09 -0.78
C PHE A 110 10.58 3.77 -0.93
N TRP A 111 10.94 3.17 0.20
CA TRP A 111 11.54 1.85 0.29
C TRP A 111 10.57 0.92 1.02
N LEU A 112 10.15 -0.17 0.38
CA LEU A 112 9.29 -1.17 1.01
C LEU A 112 10.13 -2.14 1.84
N GLN A 113 9.63 -2.50 3.01
CA GLN A 113 10.18 -3.51 3.91
C GLN A 113 9.08 -4.55 4.21
N GLY A 114 8.77 -5.36 3.19
CA GLY A 114 7.79 -6.43 3.26
C GLY A 114 8.40 -7.81 3.44
N GLU A 115 7.52 -8.80 3.42
CA GLU A 115 7.90 -10.22 3.40
C GLU A 115 8.45 -10.59 2.00
N LYS A 116 7.87 -10.02 0.93
CA LYS A 116 8.26 -10.31 -0.47
C LYS A 116 9.06 -9.17 -1.12
N LEU A 117 8.71 -7.92 -0.85
CA LEU A 117 9.36 -6.74 -1.41
C LEU A 117 10.21 -5.99 -0.37
N CYS A 118 11.53 -6.09 -0.53
CA CYS A 118 12.51 -5.28 0.19
C CYS A 118 13.26 -4.39 -0.81
N SER A 119 12.65 -3.29 -1.26
CA SER A 119 13.19 -2.50 -2.38
C SER A 119 12.62 -1.09 -2.51
N GLY A 120 13.38 -0.22 -3.19
CA GLY A 120 12.99 1.14 -3.50
C GLY A 120 12.07 1.26 -4.72
N PHE A 121 11.04 2.11 -4.61
CA PHE A 121 10.11 2.43 -5.69
C PHE A 121 9.84 3.94 -5.75
N THR A 122 9.32 4.38 -6.90
CA THR A 122 8.76 5.71 -7.08
C THR A 122 7.37 5.61 -7.69
N LEU A 123 6.51 6.55 -7.31
CA LEU A 123 5.14 6.64 -7.80
C LEU A 123 4.95 8.08 -8.32
N THR A 124 4.83 8.25 -9.64
CA THR A 124 4.75 9.58 -10.29
C THR A 124 3.45 9.77 -11.04
N ARG A 125 2.73 10.85 -10.74
CA ARG A 125 1.43 11.16 -11.34
C ARG A 125 1.64 11.64 -12.77
N ILE A 126 0.94 11.02 -13.71
CA ILE A 126 0.97 11.39 -15.14
C ILE A 126 -0.36 11.98 -15.62
N ARG A 127 -1.44 11.76 -14.88
CA ARG A 127 -2.77 12.35 -15.13
C ARG A 127 -3.45 12.63 -13.80
N ALA A 128 -4.09 13.79 -13.68
CA ALA A 128 -4.89 14.19 -12.52
C ALA A 128 -6.40 14.16 -12.87
N GLY A 129 -7.26 14.33 -11.85
CA GLY A 129 -8.72 14.39 -12.02
C GLY A 129 -9.41 13.06 -11.73
N LYS A 130 -10.57 12.83 -12.35
CA LYS A 130 -11.41 11.63 -12.12
C LYS A 130 -10.68 10.32 -12.46
N ASP A 131 -9.84 10.35 -13.48
CA ASP A 131 -8.99 9.24 -13.90
C ASP A 131 -7.53 9.50 -13.51
N GLU A 132 -7.32 9.85 -12.24
CA GLU A 132 -5.98 10.08 -11.71
C GLU A 132 -5.13 8.81 -11.87
N THR A 133 -4.03 8.97 -12.59
CA THR A 133 -3.19 7.86 -13.03
C THR A 133 -1.73 8.17 -12.76
N TRP A 134 -1.05 7.16 -12.26
CA TRP A 134 0.34 7.22 -11.87
C TRP A 134 1.16 6.10 -12.51
N LEU A 135 2.48 6.26 -12.45
CA LEU A 135 3.44 5.23 -12.81
C LEU A 135 4.20 4.79 -11.55
N LEU A 136 4.13 3.50 -11.24
CA LEU A 136 5.03 2.84 -10.30
C LEU A 136 6.27 2.37 -11.06
N ILE A 137 7.45 2.77 -10.58
CA ILE A 137 8.74 2.45 -11.19
C ILE A 137 9.69 2.00 -10.08
N LYS A 138 10.29 0.83 -10.27
CA LYS A 138 11.36 0.32 -9.40
C LYS A 138 12.58 1.24 -9.46
N ARG A 139 13.14 1.60 -8.30
CA ARG A 139 14.38 2.36 -8.24
C ARG A 139 15.56 1.50 -8.66
N LYS A 140 16.55 2.13 -9.30
CA LYS A 140 17.88 1.55 -9.47
C LYS A 140 18.57 1.59 -8.10
N ASP A 141 18.60 0.44 -7.44
CA ASP A 141 19.28 0.17 -6.18
C ASP A 141 19.90 -1.24 -6.26
N ASP A 142 20.66 -1.64 -5.25
CA ASP A 142 21.36 -2.94 -5.24
C ASP A 142 20.40 -4.14 -5.28
N GLY A 143 19.12 -3.94 -4.96
CA GLY A 143 18.05 -4.95 -5.08
C GLY A 143 17.35 -4.96 -6.45
N ALA A 144 17.76 -4.13 -7.40
CA ALA A 144 17.21 -4.11 -8.75
C ALA A 144 17.72 -5.31 -9.56
N ASP A 145 16.90 -6.36 -9.65
CA ASP A 145 17.16 -7.52 -10.49
C ASP A 145 16.14 -7.59 -11.64
N PRO A 146 16.54 -7.23 -12.88
CA PRO A 146 15.68 -7.32 -14.06
C PRO A 146 15.22 -8.73 -14.42
N ARG A 147 15.90 -9.77 -13.89
CA ARG A 147 15.58 -11.19 -14.16
C ARG A 147 14.67 -11.79 -13.09
N ARG A 148 14.46 -11.11 -11.97
CA ARG A 148 13.61 -11.59 -10.88
C ARG A 148 12.14 -11.44 -11.24
N THR A 149 11.50 -12.56 -11.57
CA THR A 149 10.04 -12.63 -11.67
C THR A 149 9.45 -12.69 -10.27
N LEU A 150 8.57 -11.74 -9.95
CA LEU A 150 7.78 -11.80 -8.72
C LEU A 150 6.76 -12.92 -8.87
N VAL A 151 6.81 -13.91 -7.98
CA VAL A 151 5.91 -15.07 -8.03
C VAL A 151 4.48 -14.58 -7.78
N LYS A 152 3.57 -14.88 -8.70
CA LYS A 152 2.13 -14.70 -8.52
C LYS A 152 1.71 -15.69 -7.43
N SER A 153 1.50 -15.20 -6.21
CA SER A 153 0.90 -15.91 -5.06
C SER A 153 1.06 -17.45 -5.04
N GLN A 154 1.98 -17.98 -4.24
CA GLN A 154 1.60 -19.16 -3.45
C GLN A 154 0.97 -18.62 -2.16
N PRO A 155 -0.22 -19.08 -1.76
CA PRO A 155 -0.58 -18.99 -0.36
C PRO A 155 0.42 -19.86 0.39
N GLU A 156 1.31 -19.27 1.19
CA GLU A 156 1.97 -20.09 2.19
C GLU A 156 0.88 -20.57 3.15
N PRO A 157 0.77 -21.89 3.43
CA PRO A 157 -0.05 -22.32 4.52
C PRO A 157 0.44 -21.58 5.77
N PRO A 158 -0.45 -21.14 6.68
CA PRO A 158 0.00 -20.56 7.93
C PRO A 158 1.00 -21.54 8.56
N MET A 159 2.16 -21.03 8.93
CA MET A 159 3.11 -21.73 9.80
C MET A 159 2.42 -21.96 11.14
N TYR A 160 1.57 -22.98 11.20
CA TYR A 160 1.32 -23.73 12.40
C TYR A 160 2.25 -24.93 12.32
N SER A 161 3.33 -24.85 13.10
CA SER A 161 3.97 -26.05 13.63
C SER A 161 2.87 -26.96 14.13
N ASP A 162 2.70 -28.11 13.51
CA ASP A 162 2.96 -29.37 14.19
C ASP A 162 2.86 -30.51 13.16
N ALA A 163 4.04 -30.85 12.64
CA ALA A 163 4.32 -32.25 12.37
C ALA A 163 4.32 -32.99 13.72
N LEU A 164 3.18 -33.58 14.07
CA LEU A 164 3.14 -34.82 14.85
C LEU A 164 2.34 -35.82 14.05
N ASP A 165 3.05 -36.42 13.10
CA ASP A 165 2.75 -37.76 12.63
C ASP A 165 3.09 -38.77 13.75
N ASP A 166 2.53 -39.97 13.64
CA ASP A 166 2.71 -41.17 14.49
C ASP A 166 1.91 -41.27 15.80
N LEU A 167 0.74 -41.92 15.70
CA LEU A 167 0.46 -43.20 16.39
C LEU A 167 -0.71 -43.92 15.69
N ALA A 168 -0.42 -44.44 14.51
CA ALA A 168 -1.15 -45.56 13.92
C ALA A 168 -0.38 -46.86 14.21
N GLU A 169 -0.48 -47.37 15.45
CA GLU A 169 -0.26 -48.79 15.75
C GLU A 169 -1.11 -49.17 16.97
N SER A 170 -2.23 -49.86 16.75
CA SER A 170 -2.62 -51.10 17.45
C SER A 170 -4.10 -51.43 17.23
N SER A 171 -4.38 -52.24 16.21
CA SER A 171 -5.44 -53.26 16.23
C SER A 171 -5.10 -54.35 15.22
#